data_AF-A0A0G1LIY9-F1
#
_entry.id   AF-A0A0G1LIY9-F1
#
_cell.length_a   1.000
_cell.length_b   1.000
_cell.length_c   1.000
_cell.angle_alpha   90.00
_cell.angle_beta   90.00
_cell.angle_gamma   90.00
#
_symmetry.space_group_name_H-M   'P 1'
#
loop_
_entity.id
_entity.type
_entity.pdbx_description
1 polymer ?
#
loop_
_entity_poly.entity_id
_entity_poly.type
_entity_poly.pdbx_seq_one_letter_code
_entity_poly.pdbx_strand_id
1 'polypeptide(L)'
;MWKSLIVCNSPPEFPEPCGFSHLILLAQNLITDLIVISTFLATAAFAYAGFILLTSGGNESAKNRAKEIFRKVLIGYLWILGAWLLVYTITSVLLKDGYSLLGAP
;
A
#
# COMPACT_ATOMS: atom_id res chain seq x y z
N MET A 1 12.04 3.58 10.06
CA MET A 1 11.66 3.89 8.66
C MET A 1 10.68 5.09 8.57
N TRP A 2 10.53 5.90 9.63
CA TRP A 2 9.49 6.93 9.76
C TRP A 2 10.02 8.36 9.46
N LYS A 3 11.18 8.47 8.77
CA LYS A 3 11.86 9.74 8.52
C LYS A 3 11.16 10.64 7.48
N SER A 4 10.18 10.13 6.73
CA SER A 4 9.54 10.88 5.63
C SER A 4 8.12 11.40 5.95
N LEU A 5 7.67 11.32 7.21
CA LEU A 5 6.40 11.92 7.64
C LEU A 5 6.51 13.42 7.96
N ILE A 6 7.73 13.96 8.04
CA ILE A 6 8.00 15.40 8.12
C ILE A 6 8.58 15.85 6.78
N VAL A 7 7.71 15.95 5.77
CA VAL A 7 8.07 16.49 4.45
C VAL A 7 8.29 18.02 4.52
N CYS A 8 7.72 18.65 5.56
CA CYS A 8 8.00 20.04 5.94
C CYS A 8 8.85 20.05 7.21
N ASN A 9 10.17 20.04 7.07
CA ASN A 9 11.09 20.46 8.13
C ASN A 9 12.07 21.45 7.52
N SER A 10 11.68 22.72 7.47
CA SER A 10 12.56 23.78 6.99
C SER A 10 13.43 24.31 8.15
N PRO A 11 14.77 24.16 8.10
CA PRO A 11 15.67 25.15 8.68
C PRO A 11 15.46 26.51 7.97
N PRO A 12 15.78 27.64 8.63
CA PRO A 12 15.30 28.99 8.28
C PRO A 12 15.82 29.57 6.94
N GLU A 13 16.55 28.82 6.12
CA GLU A 13 17.21 29.32 4.92
C GLU A 13 16.37 29.17 3.63
N PHE A 14 15.26 28.43 3.65
CA PHE A 14 14.37 28.28 2.49
C PHE A 14 12.89 28.31 2.92
N PRO A 15 12.18 29.43 2.74
CA PRO A 15 10.74 29.52 2.93
C PRO A 15 10.05 29.09 1.63
N GLU A 16 10.19 27.82 1.23
CA GLU A 16 9.20 27.27 0.31
C GLU A 16 7.93 27.06 1.15
N PRO A 17 6.82 27.77 0.87
CA PRO A 17 5.60 27.56 1.63
C PRO A 17 5.22 26.08 1.48
N CYS A 18 4.86 25.42 2.58
CA CYS A 18 4.36 24.04 2.55
C CYS A 18 3.16 23.96 1.60
N GLY A 19 3.44 23.62 0.34
CA GLY A 19 2.45 23.54 -0.70
C GLY A 19 1.65 22.25 -0.61
N PHE A 20 0.56 22.20 -1.37
CA PHE A 20 -0.30 21.03 -1.44
C PHE A 20 0.44 19.78 -1.94
N SER A 21 1.52 19.96 -2.73
CA SER A 21 2.38 18.87 -3.21
C SER A 21 3.04 18.08 -2.06
N HIS A 22 3.54 18.76 -1.02
CA HIS A 22 4.19 18.11 0.12
C HIS A 22 3.18 17.35 1.01
N LEU A 23 1.94 17.83 1.11
CA LEU A 23 0.85 17.12 1.79
C LEU A 23 0.44 15.84 1.05
N ILE A 24 0.42 15.87 -0.28
CA ILE A 24 0.11 14.68 -1.08
C ILE A 24 1.26 13.66 -0.98
N LEU A 25 2.52 14.13 -1.01
CA LEU A 25 3.70 13.27 -0.84
C LEU A 25 3.73 12.58 0.53
N LEU A 26 3.31 13.30 1.58
CA LEU A 26 3.11 12.74 2.92
C LEU A 26 2.13 11.57 2.89
N ALA A 27 0.95 11.76 2.30
CA ALA A 27 -0.08 10.74 2.23
C ALA A 27 0.41 9.49 1.47
N GLN A 28 1.11 9.68 0.35
CA GLN A 28 1.65 8.56 -0.43
C GLN A 28 2.68 7.75 0.35
N ASN A 29 3.58 8.42 1.09
CA ASN A 29 4.57 7.76 1.94
C ASN A 29 3.91 7.03 3.12
N LEU A 30 2.92 7.65 3.77
CA LEU A 30 2.18 7.05 4.89
C LEU A 30 1.47 5.75 4.45
N ILE A 31 0.76 5.78 3.33
CA ILE A 31 0.01 4.61 2.83
C ILE A 31 0.99 3.48 2.45
N THR A 32 2.11 3.82 1.82
CA THR A 32 3.13 2.83 1.44
C THR A 32 3.74 2.16 2.68
N ASP A 33 4.04 2.92 3.74
CA ASP A 33 4.56 2.37 5.01
C ASP A 33 3.53 1.44 5.68
N LEU A 34 2.24 1.82 5.67
CA LEU A 34 1.16 0.99 6.19
C LEU A 34 1.01 -0.34 5.42
N ILE A 35 1.23 -0.32 4.11
CA ILE A 35 1.12 -1.51 3.26
C ILE A 35 2.28 -2.47 3.44
N VAL A 36 3.49 -1.98 3.74
CA VAL A 36 4.62 -2.85 4.10
C VAL A 36 4.25 -3.71 5.31
N ILE A 37 3.62 -3.10 6.33
CA ILE A 37 3.14 -3.83 7.52
C ILE A 37 2.03 -4.82 7.16
N SER A 38 1.04 -4.39 6.37
CA SER A 38 -0.07 -5.25 5.92
C SER A 38 0.41 -6.45 5.10
N THR A 39 1.40 -6.25 4.22
CA THR A 39 1.97 -7.30 3.36
C THR A 39 2.65 -8.39 4.17
N PHE A 40 3.29 -8.03 5.28
CA PHE A 40 3.87 -9.00 6.21
C PHE A 40 2.80 -9.92 6.81
N LEU A 41 1.67 -9.34 7.22
CA LEU A 41 0.53 -10.08 7.77
C LEU A 41 -0.14 -10.96 6.70
N ALA A 42 -0.30 -10.44 5.48
CA ALA A 42 -0.84 -11.19 4.35
C ALA A 42 0.05 -12.39 4.01
N THR A 43 1.37 -12.22 3.98
CA THR A 43 2.33 -13.29 3.71
C THR A 43 2.22 -14.42 4.73
N ALA A 44 2.06 -14.09 6.01
CA ALA A 44 1.83 -15.08 7.06
C ALA A 44 0.51 -15.85 6.87
N ALA A 45 -0.57 -15.15 6.49
CA ALA A 45 -1.85 -15.78 6.20
C ALA A 45 -1.79 -16.72 4.97
N PHE A 46 -1.06 -16.33 3.92
CA PHE A 46 -0.83 -17.17 2.75
C PHE A 46 0.02 -18.40 3.09
N ALA A 47 1.05 -18.25 3.92
CA ALA A 47 1.86 -19.38 4.38
C ALA A 47 1.02 -20.39 5.18
N TYR A 48 0.15 -19.91 6.07
CA TYR A 48 -0.76 -20.77 6.85
C TYR A 48 -1.78 -21.49 5.97
N ALA A 49 -2.39 -20.79 5.01
CA ALA A 49 -3.32 -21.39 4.05
C ALA A 49 -2.63 -22.42 3.14
N GLY A 50 -1.40 -22.13 2.70
CA GLY A 50 -0.56 -23.05 1.94
C GLY A 50 -0.22 -24.31 2.73
N PHE A 51 0.08 -24.18 4.03
CA PHE A 51 0.37 -25.32 4.89
C PHE A 51 -0.82 -26.27 5.03
N ILE A 52 -2.03 -25.73 5.24
CA ILE A 52 -3.28 -26.51 5.29
C ILE A 52 -3.57 -27.22 3.96
N LEU A 53 -3.31 -26.56 2.82
CA LEU A 53 -3.45 -27.18 1.50
C LEU A 53 -2.55 -28.41 1.33
N LEU A 54 -1.31 -28.33 1.79
CA LEU A 54 -0.31 -29.41 1.65
C LEU A 54 -0.55 -30.57 2.61
N THR A 55 -1.03 -30.31 3.83
CA THR A 55 -1.28 -31.34 4.85
C THR A 55 -2.64 -32.05 4.71
N SER A 56 -3.52 -31.61 3.80
CA SER A 56 -4.86 -32.18 3.60
C SER A 56 -4.90 -33.53 2.84
N GLY A 57 -3.85 -34.35 2.97
CA GLY A 57 -3.57 -35.58 2.20
C GLY A 57 -4.72 -36.57 2.05
N GLY A 58 -5.64 -36.32 1.09
CA GLY A 58 -6.65 -37.27 0.63
C GLY A 58 -8.11 -36.95 0.96
N ASN A 59 -8.43 -35.88 1.71
CA ASN A 59 -9.83 -35.52 1.98
C ASN A 59 -10.31 -34.40 1.06
N GLU A 60 -11.20 -34.72 0.10
CA GLU A 60 -11.79 -33.75 -0.84
C GLU A 60 -12.47 -32.56 -0.13
N SER A 61 -13.09 -32.80 1.04
CA SER A 61 -13.72 -31.75 1.83
C SER A 61 -12.70 -30.71 2.34
N ALA A 62 -11.53 -31.17 2.79
CA ALA A 62 -10.46 -30.29 3.26
C ALA A 62 -9.83 -29.51 2.10
N LYS A 63 -9.68 -30.17 0.94
CA LYS A 63 -9.15 -29.56 -0.29
C LYS A 63 -10.06 -28.45 -0.83
N ASN A 64 -11.38 -28.66 -0.79
CA ASN A 64 -12.34 -27.65 -1.22
C ASN A 64 -12.39 -26.45 -0.27
N ARG A 65 -12.39 -26.70 1.05
CA ARG A 65 -12.29 -25.65 2.08
C ARG A 65 -11.03 -24.82 1.92
N ALA A 66 -9.89 -25.48 1.68
CA ALA A 66 -8.62 -24.79 1.55
C ALA A 66 -8.55 -23.94 0.26
N LYS A 67 -9.13 -24.40 -0.85
CA LYS A 67 -9.31 -23.59 -2.07
C LYS A 67 -10.21 -22.38 -1.85
N GLU A 68 -11.28 -22.54 -1.08
CA GLU A 68 -12.20 -21.44 -0.77
C GLU A 68 -11.51 -20.34 0.05
N ILE A 69 -10.76 -20.74 1.08
CA ILE A 69 -9.94 -19.82 1.88
C ILE A 69 -8.89 -19.14 1.00
N PHE A 70 -8.19 -19.91 0.16
CA PHE A 70 -7.17 -19.38 -0.73
C PHE A 70 -7.74 -18.32 -1.70
N ARG A 71 -8.93 -18.56 -2.28
CA ARG A 71 -9.63 -17.58 -3.13
C ARG A 71 -10.01 -16.31 -2.37
N LYS A 72 -10.51 -16.44 -1.13
CA LYS A 72 -10.89 -15.29 -0.29
C LYS A 72 -9.67 -14.44 0.08
N VAL A 73 -8.54 -15.05 0.42
CA VAL A 73 -7.30 -14.31 0.74
C VAL A 73 -6.72 -13.66 -0.53
N LEU A 74 -6.73 -14.38 -1.66
CA LEU A 74 -6.24 -13.86 -2.95
C LEU A 74 -7.02 -12.62 -3.39
N ILE A 75 -8.35 -12.64 -3.30
CA ILE A 75 -9.18 -11.50 -3.68
C ILE A 75 -8.95 -10.31 -2.73
N GLY A 76 -8.78 -10.54 -1.43
CA GLY A 76 -8.49 -9.50 -0.45
C GLY A 76 -7.14 -8.84 -0.69
N TYR A 77 -6.11 -9.63 -0.99
CA TYR A 77 -4.77 -9.10 -1.29
C TYR A 77 -4.75 -8.28 -2.58
N LEU A 78 -5.42 -8.76 -3.64
CA LEU A 78 -5.58 -8.00 -4.89
C LEU A 78 -6.28 -6.65 -4.66
N TRP A 79 -7.29 -6.59 -3.80
CA TRP A 79 -7.98 -5.35 -3.46
C TRP A 79 -7.08 -4.34 -2.75
N ILE A 80 -6.26 -4.80 -1.79
CA ILE A 80 -5.31 -3.95 -1.07
C ILE A 80 -4.27 -3.36 -2.04
N LEU A 81 -3.69 -4.21 -2.90
CA LEU A 81 -2.74 -3.77 -3.92
C LEU A 81 -3.39 -2.81 -4.94
N GLY A 82 -4.64 -3.08 -5.35
CA GLY A 82 -5.38 -2.22 -6.25
C GLY A 82 -5.64 -0.82 -5.67
N ALA A 83 -6.06 -0.75 -4.40
CA ALA A 83 -6.29 0.52 -3.71
C ALA A 83 -5.00 1.36 -3.62
N TRP A 84 -3.87 0.73 -3.29
CA TRP A 84 -2.58 1.41 -3.25
C TRP A 84 -2.15 1.93 -4.61
N LEU A 85 -2.22 1.09 -5.64
CA LEU A 85 -1.84 1.43 -6.99
C LEU A 85 -2.67 2.61 -7.51
N LEU A 86 -3.97 2.64 -7.21
CA LEU A 86 -4.86 3.74 -7.60
C LEU A 86 -4.43 5.06 -6.96
N VAL A 87 -4.21 5.08 -5.64
CA VAL A 87 -3.76 6.31 -4.96
C VAL A 87 -2.40 6.77 -5.49
N TYR A 88 -1.46 5.83 -5.68
CA TYR A 88 -0.15 6.13 -6.24
C TYR A 88 -0.24 6.74 -7.64
N THR A 89 -1.10 6.18 -8.48
CA THR A 89 -1.33 6.65 -9.86
C THR A 89 -1.93 8.04 -9.88
N ILE A 90 -2.97 8.30 -9.08
CA ILE A 90 -3.62 9.61 -9.02
C ILE A 90 -2.61 10.67 -8.56
N THR A 91 -1.89 10.42 -7.47
CA THR A 91 -0.88 11.33 -6.94
C THR A 91 0.25 11.60 -7.94
N SER A 92 0.78 10.57 -8.60
CA SER A 92 1.88 10.73 -9.54
C SER A 92 1.50 11.50 -10.81
N VAL A 93 0.23 11.40 -11.23
CA VAL A 93 -0.31 12.20 -12.34
C VAL A 93 -0.52 13.66 -11.90
N LEU A 94 -1.03 13.90 -10.69
CA LEU A 94 -1.27 15.24 -10.17
C LEU A 94 0.02 16.03 -9.85
N LEU A 95 1.10 15.34 -9.45
CA LEU A 95 2.38 15.97 -9.12
C LEU A 95 3.30 16.23 -10.33
N LYS A 96 2.90 15.84 -11.54
CA LYS A 96 3.73 16.02 -12.74
C LYS A 96 3.74 17.50 -13.15
N ASP A 97 4.94 18.05 -13.29
CA ASP A 97 5.31 19.49 -13.40
C ASP A 97 4.60 20.33 -14.49
N GLY A 98 3.68 19.75 -15.28
CA GLY A 98 2.88 20.45 -16.29
C GLY A 98 1.48 20.89 -15.82
N TYR A 99 1.02 20.47 -14.63
CA TYR A 99 -0.37 20.68 -14.18
C TYR A 99 -0.51 21.25 -12.76
N SER A 100 0.57 21.73 -12.13
CA SER A 100 0.55 22.39 -10.81
C SER A 100 -0.20 23.73 -10.87
N LEU A 101 -1.53 23.68 -10.95
CA LEU A 101 -2.42 24.85 -10.97
C LEU A 101 -2.40 25.65 -9.66
N LEU A 102 -1.83 25.10 -8.58
CA LEU A 102 -1.77 25.70 -7.25
C LEU A 102 -0.34 25.78 -6.67
N GLY A 103 0.69 25.84 -7.53
CA GLY A 103 2.09 25.90 -7.11
C GLY A 103 2.98 26.59 -8.14
N ALA A 104 2.76 27.89 -8.33
CA ALA A 104 3.82 28.81 -8.71
C ALA A 104 4.18 29.60 -7.43
N PRO A 105 5.45 30.01 -7.31
CA PRO A 105 6.33 29.83 -6.15
C PRO A 105 5.68 29.93 -4.75
#